data_AF-A0A7W5PGS1-F1
#
_entry.id   AF-A0A7W5PGS1-F1
#
_cell.length_a   1.000
_cell.length_b   1.000
_cell.length_c   1.000
_cell.angle_alpha   90.00
_cell.angle_beta   90.00
_cell.angle_gamma   90.00
#
_symmetry.space_group_name_H-M   'P 1'
#
loop_
_entity.id
_entity.type
_entity.pdbx_description
1 polymer ?
#
loop_
_entity_poly.entity_id
_entity_poly.type
_entity_poly.pdbx_seq_one_letter_code
_entity_poly.pdbx_strand_id
1 'polypeptide(L)'
;MERTPKTLSPALADPATILGWGVDADARNDPTYPIRDQSRDHGLTRRWDRPPVQQPDVEILQSIEHIRQPAVVGTSVPPRGVSGAMRRLAFRWSESNWLHWLILLGADRVDVVEGVVEDLSRGTLPNVPAEMGVGAAWRHDRERLVTRWALAAGTIAVGGAIAANVRRERAAAKRTVLLPASSHRDVGGAGD
;
A
#
# COMPACT_ATOMS: atom_id res chain seq x y z
N MET A 1 -6.76 -4.54 -21.59
CA MET A 1 -6.00 -5.48 -20.75
C MET A 1 -6.90 -5.82 -19.57
N GLU A 2 -7.74 -6.82 -19.75
CA GLU A 2 -8.76 -7.24 -18.79
C GLU A 2 -8.03 -7.89 -17.62
N ARG A 3 -7.99 -7.22 -16.46
CA ARG A 3 -7.39 -7.81 -15.26
C ARG A 3 -8.40 -8.78 -14.69
N THR A 4 -8.15 -10.08 -14.81
CA THR A 4 -8.92 -11.11 -14.13
C THR A 4 -9.00 -10.74 -12.65
N PRO A 5 -10.21 -10.60 -12.07
CA PRO A 5 -10.33 -10.23 -10.67
C PRO A 5 -9.71 -11.36 -9.83
N LYS A 6 -8.82 -11.00 -8.91
CA LYS A 6 -8.11 -11.94 -8.00
C LYS A 6 -9.06 -12.77 -7.11
N THR A 7 -10.37 -12.47 -7.12
CA THR A 7 -11.42 -13.26 -6.48
C THR A 7 -11.68 -14.59 -7.17
N LEU A 8 -11.32 -14.75 -8.45
CA LEU A 8 -11.26 -16.05 -9.09
C LEU A 8 -9.91 -16.68 -8.73
N SER A 9 -9.94 -17.63 -7.78
CA SER A 9 -8.77 -18.42 -7.43
C SER A 9 -8.13 -18.96 -8.73
N PRO A 10 -6.84 -18.71 -9.00
CA PRO A 10 -6.14 -19.42 -10.06
C PRO A 10 -6.36 -20.92 -9.86
N ALA A 11 -6.48 -21.68 -10.95
CA ALA A 11 -6.44 -23.14 -10.85
C ALA A 11 -5.19 -23.50 -10.04
N LEU A 12 -5.40 -24.07 -8.85
CA LEU A 12 -4.33 -24.52 -7.97
C LEU A 12 -3.45 -25.45 -8.83
N ALA A 13 -2.14 -25.24 -8.86
CA ALA A 13 -1.23 -26.09 -9.65
C ALA A 13 -1.54 -27.57 -9.35
N ASP A 14 -1.56 -28.41 -10.38
CA ASP A 14 -1.87 -29.83 -10.23
C ASP A 14 -0.85 -30.45 -9.26
N PRO A 15 -1.28 -30.87 -8.06
CA PRO A 15 -0.35 -31.34 -7.05
C PRO A 15 0.38 -32.63 -7.47
N ALA A 16 -0.16 -33.39 -8.42
CA ALA A 16 0.50 -34.57 -8.97
C ALA A 16 1.76 -34.23 -9.79
N THR A 17 1.90 -32.98 -10.25
CA THR A 17 3.05 -32.53 -11.06
C THR A 17 4.23 -32.01 -10.23
N ILE A 18 4.03 -31.79 -8.93
CA ILE A 18 5.04 -31.19 -8.06
C ILE A 18 5.81 -32.34 -7.38
N LEU A 19 7.10 -32.46 -7.70
CA LEU A 19 7.96 -33.48 -7.11
C LEU A 19 7.99 -33.36 -5.58
N GLY A 20 7.64 -34.45 -4.88
CA GLY A 20 7.59 -34.49 -3.42
C GLY A 20 6.30 -33.94 -2.80
N TRP A 21 5.34 -33.50 -3.60
CA TRP A 21 4.04 -33.09 -3.08
C TRP A 21 3.27 -34.28 -2.52
N GLY A 22 2.69 -34.12 -1.33
CA GLY A 22 1.97 -35.19 -0.64
C GLY A 22 2.86 -36.18 0.12
N VAL A 23 4.16 -35.90 0.31
CA VAL A 23 5.03 -36.72 1.17
C VAL A 23 4.51 -36.82 2.61
N ASP A 24 3.87 -35.76 3.09
CA ASP A 24 3.24 -35.70 4.43
C ASP A 24 1.77 -36.16 4.43
N ALA A 25 1.27 -36.72 3.31
CA ALA A 25 -0.13 -37.15 3.21
C ALA A 25 -0.38 -38.55 3.83
N ASP A 26 0.65 -39.32 4.16
CA ASP A 26 0.48 -40.58 4.88
C ASP A 26 0.06 -40.30 6.33
N ALA A 27 -1.14 -40.72 6.71
CA ALA A 27 -1.66 -40.57 8.06
C ALA A 27 -0.81 -41.30 9.12
N ARG A 28 0.05 -42.23 8.70
CA ARG A 28 1.01 -42.94 9.57
C ARG A 28 2.31 -42.17 9.79
N ASN A 29 2.55 -41.10 9.03
CA ASN A 29 3.68 -40.18 9.18
C ASN A 29 3.39 -39.08 10.24
N ASP A 30 2.31 -39.21 10.99
CA ASP A 30 1.98 -38.33 12.12
C ASP A 30 2.79 -38.76 13.36
N PRO A 31 3.54 -37.85 14.02
CA PRO A 31 4.35 -38.17 15.20
C PRO A 31 3.51 -38.68 16.39
N THR A 32 2.20 -38.49 16.35
CA THR A 32 1.23 -38.95 17.34
C THR A 32 0.60 -40.29 16.99
N TYR A 33 0.85 -40.86 15.80
CA TYR A 33 0.39 -42.20 15.41
C TYR A 33 1.38 -43.28 15.93
N PRO A 34 0.93 -44.42 16.49
CA PRO A 34 -0.46 -44.86 16.70
C PRO A 34 -1.03 -44.47 18.09
N ILE A 35 -0.31 -43.69 18.90
CA ILE A 35 -0.62 -43.45 20.32
C ILE A 35 -1.93 -42.65 20.49
N ARG A 36 -2.22 -41.70 19.59
CA ARG A 36 -3.44 -40.88 19.60
C ARG A 36 -4.57 -41.57 18.83
N ASP A 37 -5.69 -41.82 19.49
CA ASP A 37 -6.94 -42.24 18.84
C ASP A 37 -7.53 -41.08 18.02
N GLN A 38 -7.42 -41.15 16.70
CA GLN A 38 -7.96 -40.16 15.76
C GLN A 38 -9.41 -40.49 15.32
N SER A 39 -9.99 -41.62 15.74
CA SER A 39 -11.35 -42.01 15.34
C SER A 39 -12.43 -41.07 15.88
N ARG A 40 -12.12 -40.37 16.99
CA ARG A 40 -12.98 -39.38 17.64
C ARG A 40 -12.61 -37.95 17.33
N ASP A 41 -11.61 -37.72 16.48
CA ASP A 41 -11.22 -36.37 16.10
C ASP A 41 -12.38 -35.70 15.36
N HIS A 42 -12.74 -34.49 15.77
CA HIS A 42 -13.94 -33.79 15.31
C HIS A 42 -13.81 -33.27 13.88
N GLY A 43 -13.40 -34.09 12.90
CA GLY A 43 -13.43 -33.80 11.46
C GLY A 43 -12.54 -32.65 10.95
N LEU A 44 -12.15 -31.69 11.79
CA LEU A 44 -11.40 -30.48 11.47
C LEU A 44 -10.04 -30.79 10.83
N THR A 45 -9.47 -31.96 11.13
CA THR A 45 -8.17 -32.43 10.63
C THR A 45 -8.26 -33.27 9.35
N ARG A 46 -9.41 -33.88 9.02
CA ARG A 46 -9.54 -34.78 7.83
C ARG A 46 -10.53 -34.30 6.76
N ARG A 47 -11.58 -33.57 7.14
CA ARG A 47 -12.63 -33.07 6.25
C ARG A 47 -12.92 -31.62 6.62
N TRP A 48 -11.94 -30.77 6.35
CA TRP A 48 -12.12 -29.33 6.42
C TRP A 48 -12.62 -28.80 5.08
N ASP A 49 -13.91 -28.47 5.03
CA ASP A 49 -14.46 -27.71 3.91
C ASP A 49 -14.09 -26.24 4.10
N ARG A 50 -13.47 -25.64 3.09
CA ARG A 50 -13.11 -24.23 3.16
C ARG A 50 -14.40 -23.39 3.25
N PRO A 51 -14.49 -22.44 4.19
CA PRO A 51 -15.65 -21.56 4.27
C PRO A 51 -15.81 -20.74 2.98
N PRO A 52 -17.05 -20.35 2.64
CA PRO A 52 -17.32 -19.50 1.49
C PRO A 52 -16.54 -18.19 1.61
N VAL A 53 -15.98 -17.74 0.49
CA VAL A 53 -15.20 -16.50 0.45
C VAL A 53 -16.15 -15.31 0.34
N GLN A 54 -15.96 -14.32 1.21
CA GLN A 54 -16.66 -13.04 1.17
C GLN A 54 -16.44 -12.34 -0.18
N GLN A 55 -17.50 -11.71 -0.71
CA GLN A 55 -17.43 -10.85 -1.88
C GLN A 55 -17.54 -9.38 -1.44
N PRO A 56 -16.43 -8.66 -1.33
CA PRO A 56 -16.43 -7.26 -0.91
C PRO A 56 -16.80 -6.33 -2.08
N ASP A 57 -17.63 -5.32 -1.81
CA ASP A 57 -17.99 -4.25 -2.77
C ASP A 57 -16.88 -3.18 -2.91
N VAL A 58 -15.81 -3.31 -2.15
CA VAL A 58 -14.70 -2.36 -2.09
C VAL A 58 -13.41 -3.00 -2.60
N GLU A 59 -12.48 -2.16 -3.05
CA GLU A 59 -11.15 -2.62 -3.44
C GLU A 59 -10.41 -3.25 -2.25
N ILE A 60 -10.03 -4.51 -2.39
CA ILE A 60 -9.18 -5.21 -1.42
C ILE A 60 -7.77 -5.35 -1.98
N LEU A 61 -6.80 -4.86 -1.21
CA LEU A 61 -5.39 -5.02 -1.54
C LEU A 61 -4.88 -6.30 -0.89
N GLN A 62 -4.33 -7.17 -1.72
CA GLN A 62 -3.80 -8.46 -1.32
C GLN A 62 -2.33 -8.54 -1.72
N SER A 63 -1.53 -9.04 -0.80
CA SER A 63 -0.12 -9.37 -1.01
C SER A 63 0.09 -10.28 -2.22
N ILE A 64 1.25 -10.13 -2.85
CA ILE A 64 1.66 -10.92 -4.02
C ILE A 64 1.96 -12.38 -3.67
N GLU A 65 2.22 -12.68 -2.39
CA GLU A 65 2.57 -14.02 -1.91
C GLU A 65 1.34 -14.91 -1.73
N HIS A 66 0.18 -14.28 -1.53
CA HIS A 66 -1.06 -14.98 -1.33
C HIS A 66 -1.70 -15.29 -2.69
N ILE A 67 -1.81 -16.57 -3.02
CA ILE A 67 -2.49 -17.04 -4.25
C ILE A 67 -4.01 -16.83 -4.17
N ARG A 68 -4.57 -16.90 -2.95
CA ARG A 68 -6.01 -16.80 -2.69
C ARG A 68 -6.29 -15.84 -1.55
N GLN A 69 -7.41 -15.13 -1.67
CA GLN A 69 -7.93 -14.27 -0.62
C GLN A 69 -8.43 -15.12 0.56
N PRO A 70 -8.25 -14.67 1.82
CA PRO A 70 -8.88 -15.31 2.97
C PRO A 70 -10.41 -15.21 2.87
N ALA A 71 -11.11 -16.11 3.59
CA ALA A 71 -12.57 -16.19 3.51
C ALA A 71 -13.28 -14.93 4.02
N VAL A 72 -12.66 -14.20 4.96
CA VAL A 72 -13.16 -12.93 5.50
C VAL A 72 -12.06 -11.89 5.36
N VAL A 73 -12.43 -10.69 4.95
CA VAL A 73 -11.54 -9.54 4.79
C VAL A 73 -12.11 -8.27 5.43
N GLY A 74 -11.23 -7.39 5.91
CA GLY A 74 -11.62 -6.09 6.40
C GLY A 74 -12.05 -5.16 5.27
N THR A 75 -13.21 -4.53 5.39
CA THR A 75 -13.77 -3.58 4.41
C THR A 75 -13.97 -2.17 4.96
N SER A 76 -13.58 -1.93 6.23
CA SER A 76 -13.85 -0.68 6.94
C SER A 76 -13.10 0.54 6.40
N VAL A 77 -11.92 0.33 5.82
CA VAL A 77 -11.05 1.42 5.34
C VAL A 77 -10.64 1.13 3.89
N PRO A 78 -11.51 1.40 2.91
CA PRO A 78 -11.18 1.18 1.51
C PRO A 78 -10.06 2.13 1.04
N PRO A 79 -9.13 1.67 0.18
CA PRO A 79 -8.04 2.50 -0.33
C PRO A 79 -8.54 3.69 -1.19
N ARG A 80 -8.53 4.88 -0.61
CA ARG A 80 -8.98 6.13 -1.24
C ARG A 80 -7.88 7.20 -1.25
N GLY A 81 -8.00 8.19 -2.13
CA GLY A 81 -7.07 9.33 -2.17
C GLY A 81 -5.60 8.95 -2.44
N VAL A 82 -4.69 9.79 -1.94
CA VAL A 82 -3.24 9.63 -1.98
C VAL A 82 -2.80 8.50 -1.06
N SER A 83 -3.36 8.40 0.16
CA SER A 83 -3.05 7.30 1.08
C SER A 83 -3.37 5.93 0.45
N GLY A 84 -4.50 5.82 -0.24
CA GLY A 84 -4.87 4.63 -1.01
C GLY A 84 -3.91 4.33 -2.17
N ALA A 85 -3.41 5.36 -2.86
CA ALA A 85 -2.40 5.17 -3.90
C ALA A 85 -1.07 4.65 -3.33
N MET A 86 -0.67 5.13 -2.14
CA MET A 86 0.49 4.62 -1.43
C MET A 86 0.28 3.16 -1.02
N ARG A 87 -0.90 2.80 -0.51
CA ARG A 87 -1.22 1.39 -0.20
C ARG A 87 -1.16 0.52 -1.45
N ARG A 88 -1.77 0.93 -2.56
CA ARG A 88 -1.66 0.23 -3.86
C ARG A 88 -0.22 0.03 -4.31
N LEU A 89 0.66 1.00 -4.05
CA LEU A 89 2.08 0.89 -4.32
C LEU A 89 2.77 -0.12 -3.40
N ALA A 90 2.49 -0.06 -2.09
CA ALA A 90 3.06 -0.99 -1.10
C ALA A 90 2.77 -2.46 -1.45
N PHE A 91 1.54 -2.78 -1.85
CA PHE A 91 1.12 -4.15 -2.20
C PHE A 91 1.70 -4.68 -3.52
N ARG A 92 2.57 -3.92 -4.20
CA ARG A 92 3.38 -4.43 -5.33
C ARG A 92 4.65 -5.15 -4.88
N TRP A 93 5.07 -4.98 -3.63
CA TRP A 93 6.22 -5.67 -3.06
C TRP A 93 5.78 -6.81 -2.12
N SER A 94 6.71 -7.73 -1.89
CA SER A 94 6.59 -8.81 -0.90
C SER A 94 6.52 -8.25 0.51
N GLU A 95 5.81 -8.95 1.40
CA GLU A 95 5.70 -8.59 2.83
C GLU A 95 7.04 -8.72 3.56
N SER A 96 7.98 -9.50 3.02
CA SER A 96 9.36 -9.56 3.52
C SER A 96 10.16 -8.27 3.27
N ASN A 97 9.72 -7.43 2.33
CA ASN A 97 10.40 -6.20 1.99
C ASN A 97 10.06 -5.10 3.00
N TRP A 98 11.07 -4.55 3.68
CA TRP A 98 10.89 -3.44 4.63
C TRP A 98 10.19 -2.21 4.02
N LEU A 99 10.37 -1.96 2.72
CA LEU A 99 9.77 -0.82 2.03
C LEU A 99 8.24 -0.93 1.96
N HIS A 100 7.69 -2.15 1.85
CA HIS A 100 6.25 -2.40 1.91
C HIS A 100 5.66 -1.76 3.18
N TRP A 101 6.25 -2.09 4.32
CA TRP A 101 5.81 -1.62 5.63
C TRP A 101 6.01 -0.12 5.84
N LEU A 102 7.13 0.44 5.39
CA LEU A 102 7.36 1.88 5.52
C LEU A 102 6.36 2.71 4.70
N ILE A 103 6.01 2.23 3.50
CA ILE A 103 5.01 2.91 2.68
C ILE A 103 3.63 2.81 3.33
N LEU A 104 3.26 1.66 3.90
CA LEU A 104 2.00 1.53 4.65
C LEU A 104 1.96 2.47 5.86
N LEU A 105 3.04 2.53 6.65
CA LEU A 105 3.12 3.43 7.80
C LEU A 105 3.02 4.91 7.37
N GLY A 106 3.66 5.26 6.25
CA GLY A 106 3.53 6.58 5.64
C GLY A 106 2.11 6.86 5.17
N ALA A 107 1.45 5.88 4.56
CA ALA A 107 0.07 5.99 4.10
C ALA A 107 -0.89 6.28 5.25
N ASP A 108 -0.70 5.66 6.42
CA ASP A 108 -1.52 5.92 7.61
C ASP A 108 -1.36 7.35 8.12
N ARG A 109 -0.17 7.96 8.01
CA ARG A 109 0.01 9.38 8.36
C ARG A 109 -0.67 10.30 7.35
N VAL A 110 -0.60 9.95 6.05
CA VAL A 110 -1.24 10.73 4.98
C VAL A 110 -2.77 10.67 5.11
N ASP A 111 -3.34 9.50 5.41
CA ASP A 111 -4.80 9.29 5.55
C ASP A 111 -5.40 10.19 6.64
N VAL A 112 -4.68 10.37 7.76
CA VAL A 112 -5.09 11.30 8.82
C VAL A 112 -5.15 12.74 8.32
N VAL A 113 -4.11 13.18 7.59
CA VAL A 113 -4.07 14.54 7.02
C VAL A 113 -5.16 14.71 5.97
N GLU A 114 -5.38 13.70 5.13
CA GLU A 114 -6.47 13.71 4.14
C GLU A 114 -7.83 13.86 4.82
N GLY A 115 -8.09 13.09 5.89
CA GLY A 115 -9.33 13.20 6.66
C GLY A 115 -9.55 14.60 7.25
N VAL A 116 -8.53 15.18 7.87
CA VAL A 116 -8.60 16.55 8.43
C VAL A 116 -8.88 17.59 7.35
N VAL A 117 -8.21 17.49 6.19
CA VAL A 117 -8.45 18.39 5.05
C VAL A 117 -9.87 18.22 4.49
N GLU A 118 -10.35 16.98 4.38
CA GLU A 118 -11.69 16.65 3.91
C GLU A 118 -12.76 17.22 4.84
N ASP A 119 -12.61 17.06 6.15
CA ASP A 119 -13.53 17.60 7.16
C ASP A 119 -13.57 19.12 7.14
N LEU A 120 -12.39 19.76 7.04
CA LEU A 120 -12.28 21.21 6.90
C LEU A 120 -12.97 21.70 5.61
N SER A 121 -12.79 20.99 4.49
CA SER A 121 -13.43 21.32 3.21
C SER A 121 -14.95 21.17 3.24
N ARG A 122 -15.48 20.29 4.10
CA ARG A 122 -16.90 20.10 4.36
C ARG A 122 -17.46 21.11 5.37
N GLY A 123 -16.64 22.03 5.87
CA GLY A 123 -17.04 23.05 6.83
C GLY A 123 -17.23 22.53 8.25
N THR A 124 -16.83 21.27 8.52
CA THR A 124 -16.80 20.73 9.87
C THR A 124 -15.46 21.13 10.47
N LEU A 125 -15.46 22.09 11.40
CA LEU A 125 -14.27 22.42 12.18
C LEU A 125 -14.18 21.42 13.34
N PRO A 126 -13.31 20.40 13.27
CA PRO A 126 -13.17 19.50 14.39
C PRO A 126 -12.46 20.26 15.51
N ASN A 127 -12.82 20.01 16.76
CA ASN A 127 -12.13 20.62 17.91
C ASN A 127 -10.80 19.90 18.20
N VAL A 128 -10.03 19.62 17.15
CA VAL A 128 -8.72 18.94 17.18
C VAL A 128 -7.77 19.57 18.21
N PRO A 129 -7.71 20.91 18.39
CA PRO A 129 -6.83 21.50 19.40
C PRO A 129 -7.20 21.13 20.84
N ALA A 130 -8.50 20.98 21.13
CA ALA A 130 -8.98 20.56 22.45
C ALA A 130 -8.83 19.05 22.64
N GLU A 131 -9.15 18.25 21.63
CA GLU A 131 -9.06 16.78 21.66
C GLU A 131 -7.61 16.26 21.69
N MET A 132 -6.69 16.94 21.01
CA MET A 132 -5.26 16.63 21.07
C MET A 132 -4.56 17.23 22.31
N GLY A 133 -5.30 17.89 23.20
CA GLY A 133 -4.76 18.46 24.43
C GLY A 133 -3.71 19.55 24.21
N VAL A 134 -3.79 20.29 23.09
CA VAL A 134 -2.83 21.36 22.75
C VAL A 134 -2.78 22.41 23.86
N GLY A 135 -3.91 22.71 24.50
CA GLY A 135 -3.98 23.60 25.65
C GLY A 135 -3.22 23.09 26.88
N ALA A 136 -3.26 21.76 27.13
CA ALA A 136 -2.49 21.14 28.21
C ALA A 136 -1.00 21.08 27.86
N ALA A 137 -0.66 20.71 26.63
CA ALA A 137 0.71 20.68 26.13
C ALA A 137 1.34 22.08 26.11
N TRP A 138 0.58 23.14 25.82
CA TRP A 138 1.06 24.52 25.95
C TRP A 138 1.24 24.95 27.41
N ARG A 139 0.58 24.34 28.39
CA ARG A 139 0.76 24.71 29.79
C ARG A 139 1.90 23.94 30.45
N HIS A 140 2.09 22.67 30.07
CA HIS A 140 3.03 21.76 30.73
C HIS A 140 4.28 21.43 29.90
N ASP A 141 4.21 21.48 28.56
CA ASP A 141 5.25 20.97 27.65
C ASP A 141 5.47 21.86 26.42
N ARG A 142 5.59 23.19 26.63
CA ARG A 142 5.73 24.17 25.52
C ARG A 142 6.90 23.85 24.61
N GLU A 143 8.05 23.49 25.17
CA GLU A 143 9.26 23.20 24.41
C GLU A 143 9.02 22.04 23.43
N ARG A 144 8.49 20.90 23.92
CA ARG A 144 8.18 19.73 23.09
C ARG A 144 7.14 20.05 22.03
N LEU A 145 6.15 20.88 22.35
CA LEU A 145 5.14 21.30 21.39
C LEU A 145 5.74 22.17 20.29
N VAL A 146 6.53 23.18 20.63
CA VAL A 146 7.21 24.05 19.65
C VAL A 146 8.17 23.24 18.77
N THR A 147 8.95 22.33 19.35
CA THR A 147 9.84 21.45 18.59
C THR A 147 9.06 20.58 17.59
N ARG A 148 7.93 20.01 18.00
CA ARG A 148 7.07 19.20 17.10
C ARG A 148 6.53 20.03 15.94
N TRP A 149 6.03 21.24 16.23
CA TRP A 149 5.51 22.14 15.18
C TRP A 149 6.61 22.64 14.25
N ALA A 150 7.81 22.94 14.76
CA ALA A 150 8.96 23.31 13.94
C ALA A 150 9.38 22.16 13.02
N LEU A 151 9.40 20.93 13.52
CA LEU A 151 9.72 19.73 12.72
C LEU A 151 8.67 19.49 11.62
N ALA A 152 7.39 19.65 11.95
CA ALA A 152 6.28 19.53 11.01
C ALA A 152 6.35 20.63 9.92
N ALA A 153 6.59 21.87 10.31
CA ALA A 153 6.76 22.98 9.37
C ALA A 153 7.97 22.76 8.44
N GLY A 154 9.09 22.31 8.99
CA GLY A 154 10.31 22.00 8.23
C GLY A 154 10.10 20.89 7.20
N THR A 155 9.42 19.80 7.58
CA THR A 155 9.10 18.68 6.67
C THR A 155 8.15 19.10 5.55
N ILE A 156 7.14 19.91 5.85
CA ILE A 156 6.23 20.48 4.82
C ILE A 156 7.00 21.40 3.87
N ALA A 157 7.87 22.27 4.38
CA ALA A 157 8.64 23.21 3.57
C ALA A 157 9.61 22.49 2.62
N VAL A 158 10.34 21.48 3.11
CA VAL A 158 11.24 20.66 2.29
C VAL A 158 10.47 19.89 1.22
N GLY A 159 9.34 19.27 1.59
CA GLY A 159 8.46 18.59 0.63
C GLY A 159 7.94 19.52 -0.45
N GLY A 160 7.52 20.74 -0.08
CA GLY A 160 7.09 21.78 -1.00
C GLY A 160 8.19 22.25 -1.95
N ALA A 161 9.41 22.42 -1.46
CA ALA A 161 10.57 22.78 -2.27
C ALA A 161 10.93 21.70 -3.30
N ILE A 162 10.95 20.43 -2.87
CA ILE A 162 11.18 19.29 -3.77
C ILE A 162 10.10 19.24 -4.86
N ALA A 163 8.82 19.35 -4.49
CA ALA A 163 7.72 19.34 -5.44
C ALA A 163 7.81 20.52 -6.44
N ALA A 164 8.18 21.72 -5.99
CA ALA A 164 8.38 22.88 -6.84
C ALA A 164 9.55 22.65 -7.82
N ASN A 165 10.63 22.02 -7.38
CA ASN A 165 11.78 21.74 -8.23
C ASN A 165 11.44 20.71 -9.33
N VAL A 166 10.75 19.62 -8.97
CA VAL A 166 10.25 18.63 -9.95
C VAL A 166 9.30 19.26 -10.97
N ARG A 167 8.44 20.20 -10.55
CA ARG A 167 7.57 20.95 -11.47
C ARG A 167 8.37 21.82 -12.44
N ARG A 168 9.42 22.50 -11.97
CA ARG A 168 10.30 23.32 -12.81
C ARG A 168 11.02 22.47 -13.86
N GLU A 169 11.57 21.33 -13.47
CA GLU A 169 12.24 20.40 -14.39
C GLU A 169 11.28 19.87 -15.47
N ARG A 170 10.07 19.47 -15.09
CA ARG A 170 9.03 19.03 -16.05
C ARG A 170 8.60 20.14 -17.01
N ALA A 171 8.49 21.37 -16.53
CA ALA A 171 8.17 22.53 -17.36
C ALA A 171 9.32 22.86 -18.34
N ALA A 172 10.57 22.77 -17.88
CA ALA A 172 11.75 22.93 -18.73
C ALA A 172 11.81 21.84 -19.82
N ALA A 173 11.59 20.57 -19.45
CA ALA A 173 11.55 19.46 -20.41
C ALA A 173 10.43 19.63 -21.45
N LYS A 174 9.22 20.03 -21.05
CA LYS A 174 8.13 20.35 -22.01
C LYS A 174 8.50 21.50 -22.95
N ARG A 175 9.20 22.52 -22.46
CA ARG A 175 9.64 23.66 -23.27
C ARG A 175 10.71 23.26 -24.28
N THR A 176 11.67 22.41 -23.90
CA THR A 176 12.68 21.85 -24.80
C THR A 176 12.07 20.97 -25.88
N VAL A 177 11.05 20.16 -25.54
CA VAL A 177 10.33 19.34 -26.53
C VAL A 177 9.50 20.18 -27.50
N LEU A 178 8.99 21.35 -27.07
CA LEU A 178 8.21 22.25 -27.93
C LEU A 178 9.05 23.12 -28.88
N LEU A 179 10.37 23.24 -28.65
CA LEU A 179 11.30 23.94 -29.54
C LEU A 179 12.13 22.90 -30.31
N PRO A 180 11.67 22.39 -31.48
CA PRO A 180 12.55 21.62 -32.35
C PRO A 180 13.70 22.51 -32.81
N ALA A 181 14.92 22.00 -32.68
CA ALA A 181 16.15 22.70 -33.01
C ALA A 181 16.11 23.22 -34.46
N SER A 182 16.05 24.54 -34.62
CA SER A 182 16.34 25.21 -35.88
C SER A 182 17.84 25.12 -36.14
N SER A 183 18.31 24.01 -36.72
CA SER A 183 19.70 23.87 -37.16
C SER A 183 19.84 24.26 -38.65
N HIS A 184 20.47 25.42 -38.87
CA HIS A 184 21.66 25.62 -39.70
C HIS A 184 21.79 24.85 -41.05
N ARG A 185 21.76 25.60 -42.16
CA ARG A 185 22.54 25.44 -43.42
C ARG A 185 22.58 26.82 -44.09
N ASP A 186 23.63 27.33 -44.72
CA ASP A 186 25.02 26.92 -44.90
C ASP A 186 25.78 28.22 -45.23
N VAL A 187 27.02 28.32 -44.75
CA VAL A 187 27.99 29.33 -45.19
C VAL A 187 28.88 28.63 -46.21
N GLY A 188 29.05 29.19 -47.40
CA GLY A 188 30.18 28.83 -48.27
C GLY A 188 29.98 29.13 -49.75
N GLY A 189 30.83 30.03 -50.28
CA GLY A 189 31.12 30.09 -51.71
C GLY A 189 31.32 31.48 -52.30
N ALA A 190 32.36 32.21 -51.86
CA ALA A 190 32.94 33.30 -52.63
C ALA A 190 34.05 32.74 -53.53
N GLY A 191 34.13 33.18 -54.79
CA GLY A 191 35.21 32.87 -55.71
C GLY A 191 34.87 33.19 -57.15
N ASP A 192 35.25 34.39 -57.59
CA ASP A 192 35.53 34.76 -58.97
C ASP A 192 36.86 34.14 -59.45
#